data_AF-A0A0F8ZB88-F1
#
_entry.id   AF-A0A0F8ZB88-F1
#
_cell.length_a   1.000
_cell.length_b   1.000
_cell.length_c   1.000
_cell.angle_alpha   90.00
_cell.angle_beta   90.00
_cell.angle_gamma   90.00
#
_symmetry.space_group_name_H-M   'P 1'
#
loop_
_entity.id
_entity.type
_entity.pdbx_description
1 polymer ?
#
loop_
_entity_poly.entity_id
_entity_poly.type
_entity_poly.pdbx_seq_one_letter_code
_entity_poly.pdbx_strand_id
1 'polypeptide(L)' 'MASFGRASRKRYETLHYLLQKIMDEAIQVMDFTIVCGFRNKRAQEKAFDEGKSEKHWPNSKHN' A
#
# COMPACT_ATOMS: atom_id res chain seq x y z
N MET A 1 -12.65 6.06 -17.68
CA MET A 1 -11.32 5.52 -17.34
C MET A 1 -11.38 4.99 -15.92
N ALA A 2 -10.75 3.85 -15.69
CA ALA A 2 -10.56 3.27 -14.38
C ALA A 2 -9.98 4.31 -13.40
N SER A 3 -10.50 4.38 -12.17
CA SER A 3 -9.98 5.30 -11.17
C SER A 3 -10.06 4.73 -9.76
N PHE A 4 -9.11 5.12 -8.91
CA PHE A 4 -9.10 4.70 -7.52
C PHE A 4 -10.23 5.37 -6.74
N GLY A 5 -11.10 4.56 -6.14
CA GLY A 5 -12.07 5.03 -5.16
C GLY A 5 -11.40 5.68 -3.94
N ARG A 6 -12.19 6.41 -3.14
CA ARG A 6 -11.70 7.25 -2.00
C ARG A 6 -10.75 6.52 -1.04
N ALA A 7 -11.02 5.25 -0.71
CA ALA A 7 -10.17 4.48 0.18
C ALA A 7 -8.81 4.13 -0.44
N SER A 8 -8.82 3.68 -1.71
CA SER A 8 -7.60 3.39 -2.46
C SER A 8 -6.78 4.66 -2.70
N ARG A 9 -7.44 5.80 -2.95
CA ARG A 9 -6.79 7.10 -3.11
C ARG A 9 -6.00 7.54 -1.88
N LYS A 10 -6.58 7.41 -0.69
CA LYS A 10 -5.87 7.69 0.58
C LYS A 10 -4.65 6.79 0.79
N ARG A 11 -4.72 5.53 0.35
CA ARG A 11 -3.59 4.59 0.46
C ARG A 11 -2.52 4.86 -0.59
N TYR A 12 -2.93 5.21 -1.81
CA TYR A 12 -2.04 5.65 -2.88
C TYR A 12 -1.17 6.81 -2.40
N GLU A 13 -1.75 7.80 -1.70
CA GLU A 13 -1.03 9.00 -1.22
C GLU A 13 0.10 8.68 -0.26
N THR A 14 0.07 7.50 0.36
CA THR A 14 1.13 7.03 1.25
C THR A 14 2.26 6.27 0.54
N LEU A 15 2.11 5.98 -0.74
CA LEU A 15 3.11 5.27 -1.53
C LEU A 15 4.27 6.20 -1.89
N HIS A 16 5.45 5.60 -2.08
CA HIS A 16 6.57 6.30 -2.70
C HIS A 16 6.21 6.79 -4.11
N TYR A 17 6.73 7.95 -4.52
CA TYR A 17 6.35 8.61 -5.79
C TYR A 17 6.58 7.73 -7.04
N LEU A 18 7.58 6.84 -7.02
CA LEU A 18 7.82 5.88 -8.11
C LEU A 18 6.73 4.81 -8.18
N LEU A 19 6.23 4.33 -7.04
CA LEU A 19 5.12 3.38 -7.02
C LEU A 19 3.83 4.05 -7.48
N GLN A 20 3.60 5.30 -7.08
CA GLN A 20 2.48 6.11 -7.54
C GLN A 20 2.40 6.16 -9.07
N LYS A 21 3.53 6.44 -9.75
CA LYS A 21 3.62 6.42 -11.22
C LYS A 21 3.23 5.07 -11.82
N ILE A 22 3.72 3.97 -11.22
CA ILE A 22 3.38 2.61 -11.69
C ILE A 22 1.88 2.34 -11.52
N MET A 23 1.29 2.76 -10.39
CA MET A 23 -0.13 2.55 -10.12
C MET A 23 -1.02 3.33 -11.09
N ASP A 24 -0.62 4.56 -11.47
CA ASP A 24 -1.36 5.39 -12.42
C ASP A 24 -1.37 4.80 -13.82
N GLU A 25 -0.27 4.17 -14.25
CA GLU A 25 -0.21 3.46 -15.53
C GLU A 25 -0.96 2.13 -15.47
N ALA A 26 -0.77 1.35 -14.40
CA ALA A 26 -1.38 0.03 -14.26
C ALA A 26 -2.91 0.10 -14.27
N ILE A 27 -3.50 1.12 -13.64
CA ILE A 27 -4.97 1.24 -13.57
C ILE A 27 -5.59 1.52 -14.94
N GLN A 28 -4.83 2.07 -15.90
CA GLN A 28 -5.34 2.24 -17.27
C GLN A 28 -5.51 0.90 -18.01
N VAL A 29 -4.78 -0.14 -17.58
CA VAL A 29 -4.82 -1.48 -18.20
C VAL A 29 -5.89 -2.37 -17.56
N MET A 30 -6.07 -2.29 -16.24
CA MET A 30 -7.02 -3.12 -15.49
C MET A 30 -7.49 -2.41 -14.22
N ASP A 31 -8.76 -2.57 -13.88
CA ASP A 31 -9.31 -2.12 -12.59
C ASP A 31 -8.75 -2.95 -11.42
N PHE A 32 -8.19 -2.29 -10.42
CA PHE A 32 -7.78 -2.92 -9.17
C PHE A 32 -7.92 -1.96 -7.97
N THR A 33 -7.75 -2.53 -6.78
CA THR A 33 -7.89 -1.78 -5.51
C THR A 33 -6.60 -1.81 -4.71
N ILE A 34 -6.23 -0.69 -4.09
CA ILE A 34 -5.07 -0.61 -3.21
C ILE A 34 -5.54 -0.99 -1.81
N VAL A 35 -5.14 -2.14 -1.31
CA VAL A 35 -5.55 -2.65 0.02
C VAL A 35 -4.72 -2.02 1.14
N CYS A 36 -3.43 -1.78 0.90
CA CYS A 36 -2.50 -1.23 1.88
C CYS A 36 -1.39 -0.45 1.16
N GLY A 37 -0.98 0.69 1.71
CA GLY A 37 0.17 1.48 1.26
C GLY A 37 1.27 1.42 2.31
N PHE A 38 1.64 2.57 2.87
CA PHE A 38 2.54 2.65 4.03
C PHE A 38 1.89 2.05 5.29
N ARG A 39 2.66 1.30 6.06
CA ARG A 39 2.35 0.94 7.45
C ARG A 39 3.23 1.78 8.35
N ASN A 40 2.75 2.15 9.52
CA ASN A 40 3.61 2.71 10.57
C ASN A 40 4.06 1.58 11.53
N LYS A 41 4.94 1.89 12.49
CA LYS A 41 5.43 0.94 13.49
C LYS A 41 4.31 0.11 14.12
N ARG A 42 3.28 0.77 14.66
CA ARG A 42 2.14 0.07 15.31
C ARG A 42 1.43 -0.90 14.36
N ALA A 43 1.17 -0.48 13.12
CA ALA A 43 0.49 -1.33 12.14
C ALA A 43 1.36 -2.51 11.67
N GLN A 44 2.68 -2.30 11.56
CA GLN A 44 3.60 -3.36 11.17
C GLN A 44 3.82 -4.38 12.30
N GLU A 45 4.01 -3.93 13.55
CA GLU A 45 4.10 -4.83 14.71
C GLU A 45 2.81 -5.63 14.87
N LYS A 46 1.63 -4.99 14.77
CA LYS A 46 0.35 -5.72 14.78
C LYS A 46 0.28 -6.77 13.68
N ALA A 47 0.77 -6.47 12.47
CA ALA A 47 0.80 -7.44 11.38
C ALA A 47 1.77 -8.59 11.65
N PHE A 48 2.88 -8.34 12.34
CA PHE A 48 3.82 -9.36 12.78
C PHE A 48 3.19 -10.26 13.85
N ASP A 49 2.62 -9.66 14.90
CA ASP A 49 1.97 -10.36 16.02
C ASP A 49 0.79 -11.24 15.55
N GLU A 50 0.04 -10.78 14.54
CA GLU A 50 -1.05 -11.53 13.92
C GLU A 50 -0.57 -12.59 12.90
N GLY A 51 0.74 -12.77 12.70
CA GLY A 51 1.31 -13.72 11.74
C GLY A 51 1.10 -13.33 10.26
N LYS A 52 0.69 -12.09 9.99
CA LYS A 52 0.48 -11.53 8.63
C LYS A 52 1.75 -10.90 8.04
N SER A 53 2.84 -10.91 8.80
CA SER A 53 4.16 -10.49 8.35
C SER A 53 5.22 -11.24 9.13
N GLU A 54 6.32 -11.58 8.47
CA GLU A 54 7.49 -12.21 9.10
C GLU A 54 8.52 -11.18 9.56
N LYS A 55 8.26 -9.87 9.36
CA LYS A 55 9.23 -8.80 9.62
C LYS A 55 8.70 -7.80 10.64
N HIS A 56 9.54 -7.47 11.63
CA HIS A 56 9.33 -6.31 12.50
C HIS A 56 9.55 -4.99 11.76
N TRP A 57 8.98 -3.91 12.28
CA TRP A 57 9.31 -2.54 11.86
C TRP A 57 10.79 -2.23 12.10
N PRO A 58 11.50 -1.53 11.19
CA PRO A 58 11.06 -0.96 9.91
C PRO A 58 11.39 -1.83 8.68
N ASN A 59 11.53 -3.15 8.84
CA ASN A 59 12.17 -4.00 7.83
C ASN A 59 11.22 -4.50 6.73
N SER A 60 9.95 -4.09 6.75
CA SER A 60 8.97 -4.43 5.72
C SER A 60 9.01 -3.44 4.55
N LYS A 61 8.67 -3.89 3.34
CA LYS A 61 8.56 -3.01 2.16
C LYS A 61 7.39 -2.02 2.26
N HIS A 62 6.50 -2.21 3.23
CA HIS A 62 5.44 -1.26 3.56
C HIS A 62 5.91 -0.10 4.44
N ASN A 63 7.15 -0.16 4.94
CA ASN A 63 7.73 0.83 5.85
C ASN A 63 8.60 1.79 5.04
#